data_AF-A0A2N1WBC9-F1
#
_entry.id   AF-A0A2N1WBC9-F1
#
_cell.length_a   1.000
_cell.length_b   1.000
_cell.length_c   1.000
_cell.angle_alpha   90.00
_cell.angle_beta   90.00
_cell.angle_gamma   90.00
#
_symmetry.space_group_name_H-M   'P 1'
#
loop_
_entity.id
_entity.type
_entity.pdbx_description
1 polymer ?
#
loop_
_entity_poly.entity_id
_entity_poly.type
_entity_poly.pdbx_seq_one_letter_code
_entity_poly.pdbx_strand_id
1 'polypeptide(L)'
;MRQWMRTVGATLTVLAMIGCNGTDDSVLRGTVEVREVDVAPFAVGRVTSVTVDEGATVHRGDTLAVITAPRLAANLDLAEARLATARAVLRDLEAG
;
A
#
# COMPACT_ATOMS: atom_id res chain seq x y z
N MET A 1 5.29 -56.18 55.03
CA MET A 1 5.70 -54.77 54.79
C MET A 1 6.48 -54.59 53.48
N ARG A 2 7.46 -55.44 53.14
CA ARG A 2 8.34 -55.28 51.95
C ARG A 2 7.65 -55.35 50.57
N GLN A 3 6.50 -56.02 50.47
CA GLN A 3 5.71 -56.17 49.24
C GLN A 3 4.81 -54.97 48.93
N TRP A 4 4.43 -54.18 49.94
CA TRP A 4 3.60 -52.98 49.78
C TRP A 4 4.40 -51.78 49.25
N MET A 5 5.68 -51.67 49.66
CA MET A 5 6.63 -50.69 49.09
C MET A 5 6.95 -50.95 47.62
N ARG A 6 7.02 -52.21 47.18
CA ARG A 6 7.30 -52.56 45.78
C ARG A 6 6.14 -52.21 44.85
N THR A 7 4.90 -52.44 45.28
CA THR A 7 3.72 -52.08 44.50
C THR A 7 3.56 -50.57 44.40
N VAL A 8 3.75 -49.82 45.50
CA VAL A 8 3.68 -48.34 45.47
C VAL A 8 4.75 -47.75 44.55
N GLY A 9 5.97 -48.29 44.57
CA GLY A 9 7.04 -47.87 43.66
C GLY A 9 6.67 -48.10 42.18
N ALA A 10 6.14 -49.28 41.85
CA ALA A 10 5.75 -49.61 40.48
C ALA A 10 4.60 -48.74 39.96
N THR A 11 3.59 -48.44 40.79
CA THR A 11 2.48 -47.56 40.40
C THR A 11 2.94 -46.12 40.15
N LEU A 12 3.89 -45.63 40.95
CA LEU A 12 4.46 -44.28 40.78
C LEU A 12 5.26 -44.15 39.47
N THR A 13 6.00 -45.19 39.09
CA THR A 13 6.76 -45.19 37.83
C THR A 13 5.84 -45.22 36.60
N VAL A 14 4.75 -45.98 36.65
CA VAL A 14 3.76 -46.00 35.56
C VAL A 14 3.04 -44.67 35.43
N LEU A 15 2.70 -44.01 36.55
CA LEU A 15 2.07 -42.70 36.53
C LEU A 15 2.98 -41.61 35.93
N ALA A 16 4.29 -41.70 36.15
CA ALA A 16 5.27 -40.77 35.58
C ALA A 16 5.38 -40.85 34.05
N MET A 17 5.14 -42.03 33.45
CA MET A 17 5.24 -42.22 32.00
C MET A 17 4.02 -41.73 31.20
N ILE A 18 2.89 -41.42 31.86
CA ILE A 18 1.68 -40.92 31.20
C ILE A 18 1.78 -39.41 30.88
N GLY A 19 2.72 -38.68 31.50
CA GLY A 19 2.81 -37.22 31.38
C GLY A 19 3.56 -36.67 30.16
N CYS A 20 4.28 -37.49 29.38
CA CYS A 20 5.13 -37.03 28.28
C CYS A 20 4.55 -37.38 26.90
N ASN A 21 3.49 -36.70 26.47
CA ASN A 21 3.05 -36.77 25.07
C ASN A 21 2.38 -35.46 24.59
N GLY A 22 3.06 -34.32 24.78
CA GLY A 22 2.64 -33.03 24.24
C GLY A 22 3.27 -32.78 22.88
N THR A 23 2.50 -32.87 21.80
CA THR A 23 2.90 -32.30 20.50
C THR A 23 2.50 -30.83 20.51
N ASP A 24 3.47 -29.94 20.73
CA ASP A 24 3.26 -28.49 20.63
C ASP A 24 3.12 -28.08 19.17
N ASP A 25 1.94 -28.34 18.61
CA ASP A 25 1.53 -27.87 17.28
C ASP A 25 1.11 -26.39 17.41
N SER A 26 2.10 -25.54 17.62
CA SER A 26 1.91 -24.11 17.84
C SER A 26 1.66 -23.40 16.51
N VAL A 27 0.39 -23.15 16.22
CA VAL A 27 -0.02 -22.34 15.05
C VAL A 27 0.30 -20.88 15.32
N LEU A 28 1.39 -20.37 14.74
CA LEU A 28 1.69 -18.95 14.74
C LEU A 28 0.77 -18.21 13.77
N ARG A 29 0.03 -17.24 14.29
CA ARG A 29 -0.85 -16.38 13.52
C ARG A 29 -0.22 -14.99 13.42
N GLY A 30 -0.04 -14.52 12.20
CA GLY A 30 0.44 -13.17 11.90
C GLY A 30 -0.39 -12.57 10.77
N THR A 31 -0.28 -11.24 10.63
CA THR A 31 -0.91 -10.48 9.54
C THR A 31 0.14 -10.14 8.50
N VAL A 32 -0.25 -10.13 7.23
CA VAL A 32 0.58 -9.62 6.14
C VAL A 32 0.22 -8.15 5.95
N GLU A 33 1.21 -7.28 6.12
CA GLU A 33 1.08 -5.85 5.86
C GLU A 33 1.39 -5.55 4.40
N VAL A 34 0.54 -4.73 3.76
CA VAL A 34 0.71 -4.31 2.37
C VAL A 34 0.64 -2.79 2.31
N ARG A 35 1.43 -2.19 1.42
CA ARG A 35 1.35 -0.75 1.16
C ARG A 35 0.27 -0.49 0.13
N GLU A 36 -0.76 0.22 0.53
CA GLU A 36 -1.88 0.61 -0.31
C GLU A 36 -1.87 2.13 -0.55
N VAL A 37 -2.24 2.54 -1.75
CA VAL A 37 -2.40 3.95 -2.11
C VAL A 37 -3.60 4.11 -3.03
N ASP A 38 -4.48 5.04 -2.69
CA ASP A 38 -5.56 5.47 -3.57
C ASP A 38 -5.06 6.58 -4.49
N VAL A 39 -5.17 6.35 -5.80
CA VAL A 39 -4.75 7.32 -6.81
C VAL A 39 -5.96 8.02 -7.37
N ALA A 40 -5.97 9.35 -7.26
CA ALA A 40 -7.00 10.21 -7.83
C ALA A 40 -6.37 11.30 -8.72
N PRO A 41 -7.09 11.75 -9.76
CA PRO A 41 -6.61 12.86 -10.58
C PRO A 41 -6.59 14.17 -9.79
N PHE A 42 -5.55 14.97 -10.00
CA PHE A 42 -5.40 16.28 -9.34
C PHE A 42 -6.36 17.35 -9.87
N ALA A 43 -6.91 17.16 -11.08
CA ALA A 43 -7.82 18.11 -11.71
C ALA A 43 -9.10 17.41 -12.16
N VAL A 44 -10.20 18.17 -12.13
CA VAL A 44 -11.50 17.70 -12.63
C VAL A 44 -11.46 17.58 -14.14
N GLY A 45 -11.90 16.44 -14.66
CA GLY A 45 -12.00 16.18 -16.09
C GLY A 45 -12.79 14.92 -16.39
N ARG A 46 -12.83 14.54 -17.67
CA ARG A 46 -13.48 13.32 -18.14
C ARG A 46 -12.43 12.30 -18.52
N VAL A 47 -12.61 11.06 -18.07
CA VAL A 47 -11.73 9.95 -18.49
C VAL A 47 -11.89 9.75 -20.00
N THR A 48 -10.78 9.85 -20.72
CA THR A 48 -10.68 9.61 -22.16
C THR A 48 -10.35 8.15 -22.42
N SER A 49 -9.42 7.59 -21.64
CA SER A 49 -9.06 6.17 -21.71
C SER A 49 -8.45 5.72 -20.39
N VAL A 50 -8.60 4.42 -20.12
CA VAL A 50 -7.82 3.71 -19.11
C VAL A 50 -6.79 2.87 -19.86
N THR A 51 -5.53 2.96 -19.47
CA THR A 51 -4.39 2.37 -20.20
C THR A 51 -3.87 1.08 -19.58
N VAL A 52 -4.46 0.65 -18.47
CA VAL A 52 -4.08 -0.55 -17.72
C VAL A 52 -5.31 -1.35 -17.35
N ASP A 53 -5.14 -2.67 -17.27
CA ASP A 53 -6.20 -3.58 -16.80
C ASP A 53 -6.07 -3.84 -15.29
N GLU A 54 -7.16 -4.29 -14.68
CA GLU A 54 -7.18 -4.69 -13.27
C GLU A 54 -6.19 -5.85 -13.02
N GLY A 55 -5.42 -5.74 -11.93
CA GLY A 55 -4.38 -6.71 -11.59
C GLY A 55 -3.06 -6.54 -12.37
N ALA A 56 -2.96 -5.57 -13.28
CA ALA A 56 -1.71 -5.28 -13.99
C ALA A 56 -0.62 -4.76 -13.02
N THR A 57 0.62 -5.19 -13.26
CA THR A 57 1.79 -4.64 -12.56
C THR A 57 2.22 -3.33 -13.22
N VAL A 58 2.35 -2.27 -12.43
CA VAL A 58 2.73 -0.93 -12.88
C VAL A 58 3.94 -0.41 -12.11
N HIS A 59 4.70 0.47 -12.75
CA HIS A 59 5.89 1.10 -12.20
C HIS A 59 5.70 2.61 -12.07
N ARG A 60 6.59 3.25 -11.30
CA ARG A 60 6.60 4.70 -11.17
C ARG A 60 6.78 5.34 -12.55
N GLY A 61 5.84 6.24 -12.89
CA GLY A 61 5.84 6.97 -14.15
C GLY A 61 4.87 6.40 -15.19
N ASP A 62 4.30 5.21 -14.94
CA ASP A 62 3.32 4.63 -15.84
C ASP A 62 2.01 5.44 -15.83
N THR A 63 1.45 5.64 -17.01
CA THR A 63 0.15 6.29 -17.17
C THR A 63 -0.96 5.27 -16.93
N LEU A 64 -1.78 5.49 -15.91
CA LEU A 64 -2.91 4.62 -15.59
C LEU A 64 -4.18 4.98 -16.37
N ALA A 65 -4.40 6.28 -16.58
CA ALA A 65 -5.54 6.80 -17.33
C ALA A 65 -5.23 8.16 -17.95
N VAL A 66 -5.89 8.47 -19.05
CA VAL A 66 -5.85 9.78 -19.71
C VAL A 66 -7.16 10.50 -19.44
N ILE A 67 -7.08 11.76 -19.01
CA ILE A 67 -8.23 12.59 -18.66
C ILE A 67 -8.19 13.87 -19.48
N THR A 68 -9.32 14.23 -20.08
CA THR A 68 -9.49 15.51 -20.77
C THR A 68 -10.11 16.56 -19.84
N ALA A 69 -9.49 17.75 -19.79
CA ALA A 69 -9.91 18.88 -18.99
C ALA A 69 -9.91 20.16 -19.84
N PRO A 70 -10.99 20.46 -20.59
CA PRO A 70 -10.98 21.54 -21.59
C PRO A 70 -10.76 22.94 -21.00
N ARG A 71 -11.18 23.16 -19.75
CA ARG A 71 -10.92 24.43 -19.04
C ARG A 71 -9.45 24.62 -18.67
N LEU A 72 -8.69 23.54 -18.47
CA LEU A 72 -7.29 23.66 -18.08
C LEU A 72 -6.46 24.25 -19.23
N ALA A 73 -6.70 23.80 -20.47
CA ALA A 73 -6.05 24.34 -21.66
C ALA A 73 -6.36 25.83 -21.84
N ALA A 74 -7.64 26.22 -21.80
CA ALA A 74 -8.03 27.62 -21.94
C ALA A 74 -7.44 28.52 -20.82
N ASN A 75 -7.34 28.01 -19.59
CA ASN A 75 -6.71 28.73 -18.48
C ASN A 75 -5.20 28.90 -18.68
N LEU A 76 -4.53 27.90 -19.25
CA LEU A 76 -3.11 27.96 -19.60
C LEU A 76 -2.87 29.04 -20.66
N ASP A 77 -3.63 29.00 -21.76
CA ASP A 77 -3.52 29.99 -22.84
C ASP A 77 -3.73 31.42 -22.31
N LEU A 78 -4.72 31.61 -21.43
CA LEU A 78 -4.97 32.90 -20.79
C LEU A 78 -3.81 33.34 -19.89
N ALA A 79 -3.22 32.41 -19.13
CA ALA A 79 -2.08 32.71 -18.26
C ALA A 79 -0.83 33.09 -19.08
N GLU A 80 -0.58 32.39 -20.19
CA GLU A 80 0.52 32.68 -21.10
C GLU A 80 0.36 34.04 -21.78
N ALA A 81 -0.84 34.39 -22.24
CA ALA A 81 -1.13 35.71 -22.81
C ALA A 81 -0.88 36.83 -21.79
N ARG A 82 -1.33 36.65 -20.54
CA ARG A 82 -1.07 37.61 -19.45
C ARG A 82 0.42 37.76 -19.15
N LEU A 83 1.15 36.64 -19.14
CA LEU A 83 2.59 36.62 -18.94
C LEU A 83 3.33 37.36 -20.07
N ALA A 84 2.91 37.17 -21.32
CA ALA A 84 3.49 37.88 -22.47
C ALA A 84 3.28 39.40 -22.36
N THR A 85 2.07 39.85 -22.01
CA THR A 85 1.78 41.26 -21.78
C THR A 85 2.62 41.84 -20.63
N ALA A 86 2.70 41.14 -19.50
CA ALA A 86 3.50 41.59 -18.36
C ALA A 86 4.99 41.71 -18.71
N ARG A 87 5.53 40.77 -19.49
CA ARG A 87 6.92 40.83 -19.98
C ARG A 87 7.16 41.98 -20.95
N ALA A 88 6.19 42.30 -21.81
CA ALA A 88 6.29 43.46 -22.69
C ALA A 88 6.38 44.76 -21.87
N VAL A 89 5.47 44.94 -20.91
CA VAL A 89 5.48 46.09 -20.00
C VAL A 89 6.79 46.18 -19.21
N LEU A 90 7.30 45.06 -18.69
CA LEU A 90 8.58 45.04 -17.98
C LEU A 90 9.73 45.52 -18.87
N ARG A 91 9.81 45.03 -20.11
CA ARG A 91 10.85 45.46 -21.06
C ARG A 91 10.76 46.95 -21.38
N ASP A 92 9.55 47.48 -21.54
CA ASP A 92 9.35 48.90 -21.80
C ASP A 92 9.81 49.76 -20.60
N LEU A 93 9.60 49.28 -19.38
CA LEU A 93 10.08 49.93 -18.15
C LEU A 93 11.60 49.83 -17.97
N GLU A 94 12.21 48.71 -18.36
CA GLU A 94 13.66 48.50 -18.29
C GLU A 94 14.42 49.27 -19.39
N ALA A 95 13.77 49.52 -20.53
CA ALA A 95 14.33 50.27 -21.65
C ALA A 95 14.14 51.80 -21.54
N GLY A 96 13.43 52.27 -20.50
CA GLY A 96 13.24 53.67 -20.17
C GLY A 96 14.51 54.37 -19.70
#